data_AF-A0A1F7BIR8-F1
#
_entry.id   AF-A0A1F7BIR8-F1
#
_cell.length_a   1.000
_cell.length_b   1.000
_cell.length_c   1.000
_cell.angle_alpha   90.00
_cell.angle_beta   90.00
_cell.angle_gamma   90.00
#
_symmetry.space_group_name_H-M   'P 1'
#
loop_
_entity.id
_entity.type
_entity.pdbx_description
1 polymer ?
#
loop_
_entity_poly.entity_id
_entity_poly.type
_entity_poly.pdbx_seq_one_letter_code
_entity_poly.pdbx_strand_id
1 'polypeptide(L)'
;MVEIGPGIGVLTAELLKRTAKVTAIELDERMIPLLKIFTSEQLSSQEAEKLVVVQGNALHIPMPSEKYRVVANIPYHITSPLLRHVFLESPVHPDSLTLLIQREVAEKICDAEDRGLLTILVGLFGKPRIIRKVPPGCFLPPPAVDSAVLQIDCFDAPLAGRETIEEVFRMVKIGFGQKRKMLRNTFGPFPELMERLSSLGIDEKRRPQTLSIEEWIALAKLKRNA
;
A
#
# COMPACT_ATOMS: atom_id res chain seq x y z
N MET A 1 -0.75 -6.91 15.38
CA MET A 1 -1.64 -6.54 14.25
C MET A 1 -1.83 -5.04 14.30
N VAL A 2 -1.79 -4.34 13.17
CA VAL A 2 -2.14 -2.92 13.07
C VAL A 2 -3.46 -2.81 12.33
N GLU A 3 -4.47 -2.20 12.95
CA GLU A 3 -5.75 -1.91 12.32
C GLU A 3 -5.85 -0.40 12.08
N ILE A 4 -6.16 0.01 10.84
CA ILE A 4 -6.32 1.43 10.48
C ILE A 4 -7.79 1.70 10.17
N GLY A 5 -8.36 2.67 10.90
CA GLY A 5 -9.79 2.98 10.83
C GLY A 5 -10.67 1.87 11.42
N PRO A 6 -10.51 1.52 12.71
CA PRO A 6 -11.31 0.47 13.37
C PRO A 6 -12.80 0.81 13.46
N GLY A 7 -13.16 2.09 13.38
CA GLY A 7 -14.55 2.53 13.53
C GLY A 7 -15.14 2.09 14.87
N ILE A 8 -16.34 1.49 14.85
CA ILE A 8 -17.00 0.99 16.06
C ILE A 8 -16.37 -0.29 16.64
N GLY A 9 -15.44 -0.94 15.93
CA GLY A 9 -14.71 -2.10 16.47
C GLY A 9 -15.25 -3.48 16.12
N VAL A 10 -16.15 -3.61 15.15
CA VAL A 10 -16.66 -4.93 14.70
C VAL A 10 -15.51 -5.83 14.23
N LEU A 11 -14.62 -5.31 13.39
CA LEU A 11 -13.45 -6.06 12.93
C LEU A 11 -12.41 -6.20 14.04
N THR A 12 -12.17 -5.14 14.83
CA THR A 12 -11.27 -5.16 15.99
C THR A 12 -11.60 -6.30 16.95
N ALA A 13 -12.87 -6.51 17.27
CA ALA A 13 -13.31 -7.59 18.16
C ALA A 13 -12.93 -8.97 17.61
N GLU A 14 -13.12 -9.20 16.31
CA GLU A 14 -12.71 -10.44 15.67
C GLU A 14 -11.18 -10.60 15.61
N LEU A 15 -10.42 -9.51 15.44
CA LEU A 15 -8.96 -9.54 15.48
C LEU A 15 -8.40 -9.87 16.88
N LEU A 16 -8.99 -9.31 17.94
CA LEU A 16 -8.56 -9.51 19.33
C LEU A 16 -8.73 -10.96 19.82
N LYS A 17 -9.73 -11.69 19.28
CA LYS A 17 -9.92 -13.13 19.52
C LYS A 17 -8.80 -14.00 18.95
N ARG A 18 -8.11 -13.54 17.91
CA ARG A 18 -7.19 -14.35 17.08
C ARG A 18 -5.74 -13.90 17.12
N THR A 19 -5.45 -12.78 17.77
CA THR A 19 -4.11 -12.17 17.77
C THR A 19 -3.66 -11.86 19.20
N ALA A 20 -2.35 -11.76 19.40
CA ALA A 20 -1.77 -11.42 20.69
C ALA A 20 -1.96 -9.94 21.06
N LYS A 21 -2.00 -9.05 20.05
CA LYS A 21 -2.10 -7.60 20.22
C LYS A 21 -2.66 -6.95 18.96
N VAL A 22 -3.59 -6.01 19.13
CA VAL A 22 -4.11 -5.14 18.07
C VAL A 22 -3.80 -3.69 18.42
N THR A 23 -3.08 -3.01 17.54
CA THR A 23 -2.90 -1.56 17.59
C THR A 23 -3.87 -0.92 16.60
N ALA A 24 -4.91 -0.28 17.11
CA ALA A 24 -5.94 0.41 16.32
C ALA A 24 -5.57 1.89 16.19
N ILE A 25 -5.41 2.38 14.96
CA ILE A 25 -5.14 3.78 14.64
C ILE A 25 -6.44 4.42 14.15
N GLU A 26 -6.94 5.40 14.90
CA GLU A 26 -8.21 6.08 14.62
C GLU A 26 -8.02 7.60 14.59
N LEU A 27 -8.54 8.25 13.57
CA LEU A 27 -8.47 9.70 13.40
C LEU A 27 -9.62 10.40 14.14
N ASP A 28 -10.84 9.82 14.11
CA ASP A 28 -12.01 10.40 14.75
C ASP A 28 -12.04 10.03 16.24
N GLU A 29 -11.70 11.00 17.09
CA GLU A 29 -11.68 10.85 18.54
C GLU A 29 -13.01 10.34 19.11
N ARG A 30 -14.14 10.69 18.47
CA ARG A 30 -15.48 10.28 18.92
C ARG A 30 -15.72 8.78 18.76
N MET A 31 -14.99 8.13 17.86
CA MET A 31 -15.07 6.68 17.65
C MET A 31 -14.32 5.89 18.73
N ILE A 32 -13.32 6.48 19.38
CA ILE A 32 -12.47 5.79 20.36
C ILE A 32 -13.28 5.28 21.58
N PRO A 33 -14.17 6.07 22.21
CA PRO A 33 -15.04 5.56 23.27
C PRO A 33 -15.94 4.42 22.80
N LEU A 34 -16.53 4.54 21.59
CA LEU A 34 -17.42 3.53 21.02
C LEU A 34 -16.68 2.21 20.77
N LEU A 35 -15.47 2.29 20.20
CA LEU A 35 -14.57 1.16 20.01
C LEU A 35 -14.29 0.42 21.32
N LYS A 36 -13.93 1.16 22.37
CA LYS A 36 -13.63 0.59 23.69
C LYS A 36 -14.85 -0.06 24.33
N ILE A 37 -16.00 0.60 24.30
CA ILE A 37 -17.26 0.05 24.84
C ILE A 37 -17.62 -1.24 24.08
N PHE A 38 -17.70 -1.17 22.76
CA PHE A 38 -18.08 -2.31 21.93
C PHE A 38 -17.15 -3.51 22.14
N THR A 39 -15.83 -3.28 22.13
CA THR A 39 -14.86 -4.37 22.36
C THR A 39 -14.95 -4.93 23.78
N SER A 40 -15.18 -4.11 24.81
CA SER A 40 -15.37 -4.59 26.18
C SER A 40 -16.66 -5.40 26.38
N GLU A 41 -17.73 -5.11 25.64
CA GLU A 41 -19.00 -5.84 25.70
C GLU A 41 -18.94 -7.17 24.94
N GLN A 42 -18.16 -7.23 23.86
CA GLN A 42 -18.07 -8.40 22.98
C GLN A 42 -16.98 -9.40 23.35
N LEU A 43 -16.07 -9.04 24.26
CA LEU A 43 -14.86 -9.81 24.56
C LEU A 43 -14.69 -10.07 26.06
N SER A 44 -13.91 -11.09 26.39
CA SER A 44 -13.40 -11.25 27.75
C SER A 44 -12.44 -10.12 28.13
N SER A 45 -12.26 -9.86 29.42
CA SER A 45 -11.30 -8.85 29.90
C SER A 45 -9.89 -9.09 29.35
N GLN A 46 -9.44 -10.35 29.31
CA GLN A 46 -8.13 -10.74 28.77
C GLN A 46 -7.99 -10.43 27.27
N GLU A 47 -9.05 -10.56 26.48
CA GLU A 47 -9.02 -10.22 25.05
C GLU A 47 -9.05 -8.71 24.84
N ALA A 48 -9.86 -7.98 25.62
CA ALA A 48 -9.95 -6.53 25.55
C ALA A 48 -8.62 -5.84 25.92
N GLU A 49 -7.86 -6.39 26.87
CA GLU A 49 -6.53 -5.88 27.26
C GLU A 49 -5.48 -5.94 26.14
N LYS A 50 -5.72 -6.74 25.08
CA LYS A 50 -4.83 -6.82 23.91
C LYS A 50 -4.97 -5.62 22.97
N LEU A 51 -5.96 -4.75 23.19
CA LEU A 51 -6.23 -3.57 22.37
C LEU A 51 -5.38 -2.37 22.83
N VAL A 52 -4.61 -1.82 21.91
CA VAL A 52 -3.96 -0.52 22.05
C VAL A 52 -4.60 0.43 21.05
N VAL A 53 -5.13 1.55 21.53
CA VAL A 53 -5.72 2.58 20.65
C VAL A 53 -4.76 3.76 20.54
N VAL A 54 -4.45 4.15 19.31
CA VAL A 54 -3.64 5.33 18.97
C VAL A 54 -4.54 6.31 18.24
N GLN A 55 -4.76 7.47 18.84
CA GLN A 55 -5.46 8.56 18.19
C GLN A 55 -4.50 9.28 17.24
N GLY A 56 -4.86 9.40 15.96
CA GLY A 56 -4.10 10.21 15.02
C GLY A 56 -4.30 9.85 13.56
N ASN A 57 -3.68 10.64 12.70
CA ASN A 57 -3.66 10.39 11.27
C ASN A 57 -2.68 9.25 10.95
N ALA A 58 -3.18 8.12 10.47
CA ALA A 58 -2.37 6.95 10.12
C ALA A 58 -1.28 7.20 9.08
N LEU A 59 -1.32 8.32 8.33
CA LEU A 59 -0.24 8.73 7.42
C LEU A 59 0.97 9.32 8.15
N HIS A 60 0.84 9.67 9.43
CA HIS A 60 1.89 10.31 10.24
C HIS A 60 2.24 9.52 11.51
N ILE A 61 1.52 8.43 11.79
CA ILE A 61 1.81 7.56 12.94
C ILE A 61 2.88 6.56 12.55
N PRO A 62 4.02 6.49 13.26
CA PRO A 62 5.07 5.52 12.95
C PRO A 62 4.54 4.08 13.01
N MET A 63 4.87 3.30 11.98
CA MET A 63 4.58 1.87 11.98
C MET A 63 5.47 1.12 12.98
N PRO A 64 5.05 -0.07 13.46
CA PRO A 64 5.81 -0.84 14.45
C PRO A 64 7.24 -1.15 14.00
N SER A 65 8.16 -1.18 14.98
CA SER A 65 9.56 -1.61 14.81
C SER A 65 9.77 -3.12 14.95
N GLU A 66 8.68 -3.88 15.03
CA GLU A 66 8.64 -5.34 15.12
C GLU A 66 7.76 -5.91 13.98
N LYS A 67 7.81 -7.22 13.72
CA LYS A 67 6.98 -7.82 12.67
C LYS A 67 5.50 -7.58 12.91
N TYR A 68 4.80 -7.16 11.88
CA TYR A 68 3.38 -6.82 11.96
C TYR A 68 2.66 -7.12 10.66
N ARG A 69 1.33 -7.15 10.75
CA ARG A 69 0.41 -7.20 9.62
C ARG A 69 -0.52 -5.99 9.72
N VAL A 70 -0.94 -5.47 8.58
CA VAL A 70 -1.89 -4.35 8.51
C VAL A 70 -3.24 -4.86 8.04
N VAL A 71 -4.30 -4.43 8.71
CA VAL A 71 -5.67 -4.57 8.25
C VAL A 71 -6.28 -3.17 8.22
N ALA A 72 -7.01 -2.83 7.17
CA ALA A 72 -7.60 -1.50 7.09
C ALA A 72 -8.89 -1.47 6.27
N ASN A 73 -9.85 -0.69 6.74
CA ASN A 73 -10.95 -0.22 5.93
C ASN A 73 -10.65 1.22 5.50
N ILE A 74 -10.09 1.38 4.30
CA ILE A 74 -9.41 2.62 3.93
C ILE A 74 -10.41 3.58 3.25
N PRO A 75 -10.54 4.84 3.72
CA PRO A 75 -11.18 5.89 2.94
C PRO A 75 -10.51 6.03 1.57
N TYR A 76 -11.29 5.99 0.50
CA TYR A 76 -10.76 5.76 -0.86
C TYR A 76 -9.62 6.69 -1.29
N HIS A 77 -9.62 7.94 -0.83
CA HIS A 77 -8.62 8.95 -1.18
C HIS A 77 -7.25 8.77 -0.51
N ILE A 78 -7.13 7.96 0.56
CA ILE A 78 -5.84 7.78 1.28
C ILE A 78 -5.11 6.47 0.94
N THR A 79 -5.64 5.63 0.04
CA THR A 79 -5.01 4.33 -0.31
C THR A 79 -3.55 4.49 -0.76
N SER A 80 -3.31 5.41 -1.70
CA SER A 80 -1.97 5.66 -2.23
C SER A 80 -0.98 6.20 -1.19
N PRO A 81 -1.26 7.30 -0.47
CA PRO A 81 -0.35 7.79 0.55
C PRO A 81 -0.16 6.78 1.70
N LEU A 82 -1.19 6.00 2.06
CA LEU A 82 -1.05 4.99 3.10
C LEU A 82 -0.10 3.86 2.70
N LEU A 83 -0.23 3.30 1.49
CA LEU A 83 0.69 2.28 1.00
C LEU A 83 2.13 2.81 0.95
N ARG A 84 2.32 4.08 0.53
CA ARG A 84 3.65 4.71 0.53
C ARG A 84 4.21 4.84 1.93
N HIS A 85 3.42 5.32 2.89
CA HIS A 85 3.83 5.45 4.27
C HIS A 85 4.23 4.07 4.86
N VAL A 86 3.35 3.06 4.71
CA VAL A 86 3.60 1.71 5.22
C VAL A 86 4.84 1.05 4.61
N PHE A 87 5.07 1.22 3.30
CA PHE A 87 6.19 0.54 2.63
C PHE A 87 7.52 1.31 2.65
N LEU A 88 7.48 2.63 2.60
CA LEU A 88 8.67 3.47 2.44
C LEU A 88 9.17 4.10 3.74
N GLU A 89 8.29 4.27 4.72
CA GLU A 89 8.61 4.99 5.97
C GLU A 89 8.64 4.06 7.19
N SER A 90 8.11 2.85 7.07
CA SER A 90 8.14 1.88 8.17
C SER A 90 9.56 1.41 8.46
N PRO A 91 9.97 1.31 9.74
CA PRO A 91 11.28 0.77 10.13
C PRO A 91 11.42 -0.72 9.83
N VAL A 92 10.31 -1.47 9.81
CA VAL A 92 10.26 -2.90 9.50
C VAL A 92 9.20 -3.13 8.42
N HIS A 93 9.46 -4.03 7.49
CA HIS A 93 8.48 -4.36 6.47
C HIS A 93 7.34 -5.19 7.07
N PRO A 94 6.07 -4.89 6.75
CA PRO A 94 4.95 -5.71 7.19
C PRO A 94 5.02 -7.10 6.55
N ASP A 95 4.54 -8.13 7.24
CA ASP A 95 4.41 -9.48 6.67
C ASP A 95 3.27 -9.52 5.62
N SER A 96 2.22 -8.74 5.83
CA SER A 96 1.09 -8.65 4.91
C SER A 96 0.20 -7.44 5.15
N LEU A 97 -0.56 -7.05 4.12
CA LEU A 97 -1.64 -6.06 4.21
C LEU A 97 -2.96 -6.66 3.72
N THR A 98 -4.05 -6.49 4.47
CA THR A 98 -5.42 -6.86 4.08
C THR A 98 -6.30 -5.61 4.09
N LEU A 99 -6.64 -5.11 2.92
CA LEU A 99 -7.20 -3.77 2.75
C LEU A 99 -8.57 -3.83 2.07
N LEU A 100 -9.57 -3.17 2.64
CA LEU A 100 -10.83 -2.89 1.96
C LEU A 100 -10.72 -1.54 1.24
N ILE A 101 -10.75 -1.56 -0.09
CA ILE A 101 -10.58 -0.39 -0.98
C ILE A 101 -11.57 -0.45 -2.14
N GLN A 102 -11.64 0.61 -2.95
CA GLN A 102 -12.44 0.58 -4.20
C GLN A 102 -11.99 -0.55 -5.11
N ARG A 103 -12.95 -1.21 -5.76
CA ARG A 103 -12.68 -2.35 -6.66
C ARG A 103 -11.74 -1.98 -7.79
N GLU A 104 -11.96 -0.84 -8.46
CA GLU A 104 -11.10 -0.38 -9.57
C GLU A 104 -9.65 -0.18 -9.12
N VAL A 105 -9.43 0.35 -7.90
CA VAL A 105 -8.08 0.55 -7.35
C VAL A 105 -7.42 -0.80 -7.05
N ALA A 106 -8.16 -1.76 -6.48
CA ALA A 106 -7.65 -3.11 -6.25
C ALA A 106 -7.30 -3.83 -7.55
N GLU A 107 -8.15 -3.73 -8.58
CA GLU A 107 -7.93 -4.30 -9.91
C GLU A 107 -6.68 -3.71 -10.54
N LYS A 108 -6.53 -2.37 -10.49
CA LYS A 108 -5.33 -1.69 -10.99
C LYS A 108 -4.04 -2.08 -10.28
N ILE A 109 -4.09 -2.30 -8.97
CA ILE A 109 -2.93 -2.78 -8.20
C ILE A 109 -2.54 -4.20 -8.62
N CYS A 110 -3.50 -5.04 -8.99
CA CYS A 110 -3.25 -6.41 -9.44
C CYS A 110 -2.92 -6.53 -10.93
N ASP A 111 -3.12 -5.47 -11.71
CA ASP A 111 -2.89 -5.46 -13.16
C ASP A 111 -1.38 -5.43 -13.49
N ALA A 112 -0.87 -6.54 -14.02
CA ALA A 112 0.52 -6.68 -14.42
C ALA A 112 0.79 -6.25 -15.88
N GLU A 113 -0.23 -5.84 -16.65
CA GLU A 113 -0.08 -5.42 -18.05
C GLU A 113 -0.10 -3.90 -18.18
N ASP A 114 -0.99 -3.20 -17.45
CA ASP A 114 -1.06 -1.74 -17.40
C ASP A 114 -0.64 -1.20 -16.03
N ARG A 115 0.67 -1.30 -15.74
CA ARG A 115 1.21 -0.91 -14.43
C ARG A 115 1.06 0.58 -14.18
N GLY A 116 0.49 0.95 -13.05
CA GLY A 116 0.55 2.31 -12.50
C GLY A 116 1.59 2.46 -11.40
N LEU A 117 1.69 3.66 -10.85
CA LEU A 117 2.53 3.96 -9.68
C LEU A 117 2.28 3.00 -8.51
N LEU A 118 1.01 2.68 -8.22
CA LEU A 118 0.66 1.77 -7.12
C LEU A 118 1.01 0.32 -7.41
N THR A 119 0.83 -0.14 -8.65
CA THR A 119 1.25 -1.46 -9.09
C THR A 119 2.75 -1.63 -8.91
N ILE A 120 3.54 -0.62 -9.32
CA ILE A 120 4.99 -0.64 -9.17
C ILE A 120 5.40 -0.61 -7.70
N LEU A 121 4.78 0.29 -6.90
CA LEU A 121 5.00 0.34 -5.46
C LEU A 121 4.74 -1.03 -4.83
N VAL A 122 3.54 -1.60 -4.99
CA VAL A 122 3.19 -2.87 -4.36
C VAL A 122 4.08 -4.00 -4.87
N GLY A 123 4.39 -4.04 -6.17
CA GLY A 123 5.23 -5.07 -6.78
C GLY A 123 6.67 -5.08 -6.27
N LEU A 124 7.18 -3.96 -5.73
CA LEU A 124 8.50 -3.92 -5.08
C LEU A 124 8.53 -4.60 -3.70
N PHE A 125 7.36 -4.69 -3.03
CA PHE A 125 7.26 -5.14 -1.64
C PHE A 125 6.49 -6.44 -1.48
N GLY A 126 5.66 -6.85 -2.45
CA GLY A 126 4.86 -8.06 -2.31
C GLY A 126 3.99 -8.41 -3.52
N LYS A 127 3.15 -9.42 -3.31
CA LYS A 127 2.23 -9.96 -4.33
C LYS A 127 0.78 -9.62 -3.98
N PRO A 128 0.12 -8.73 -4.75
CA PRO A 128 -1.28 -8.39 -4.54
C PRO A 128 -2.21 -9.47 -5.13
N ARG A 129 -3.35 -9.69 -4.48
CA ARG A 129 -4.50 -10.43 -5.05
C ARG A 129 -5.82 -9.91 -4.47
N ILE A 130 -6.87 -9.95 -5.28
CA ILE A 130 -8.22 -9.70 -4.80
C ILE A 130 -8.76 -10.99 -4.17
N ILE A 131 -9.08 -10.93 -2.88
CA ILE A 131 -9.65 -12.07 -2.14
C ILE A 131 -11.17 -12.12 -2.30
N ARG A 132 -11.82 -10.95 -2.31
CA ARG A 132 -13.28 -10.86 -2.30
C ARG A 132 -13.76 -9.53 -2.88
N LYS A 133 -14.83 -9.56 -3.68
CA LYS A 133 -15.59 -8.37 -4.07
C LYS A 133 -16.66 -8.08 -3.00
N VAL A 134 -16.84 -6.81 -2.66
CA VAL A 134 -17.75 -6.35 -1.60
C VAL A 134 -18.73 -5.34 -2.19
N PRO A 135 -20.03 -5.68 -2.29
CA PRO A 135 -21.02 -4.79 -2.88
C PRO A 135 -21.35 -3.60 -1.95
N PRO A 136 -21.87 -2.49 -2.50
CA PRO A 136 -22.24 -1.31 -1.71
C PRO A 136 -23.23 -1.57 -0.57
N GLY A 137 -24.12 -2.56 -0.72
CA GLY A 137 -25.10 -2.92 0.30
C GLY A 137 -24.51 -3.44 1.62
N CYS A 138 -23.21 -3.67 1.69
CA CYS A 138 -22.50 -4.03 2.92
C CYS A 138 -22.10 -2.82 3.78
N PHE A 139 -22.39 -1.58 3.35
CA PHE A 139 -21.99 -0.36 4.03
C PHE A 139 -23.20 0.52 4.37
N LEU A 140 -23.04 1.37 5.39
CA LEU A 140 -24.04 2.36 5.80
C LEU A 140 -23.38 3.74 5.99
N PRO A 141 -23.74 4.75 5.18
CA PRO A 141 -24.54 4.65 3.96
C PRO A 141 -23.82 3.85 2.86
N PRO A 142 -24.55 3.26 1.90
CA PRO A 142 -23.94 2.57 0.76
C PRO A 142 -23.07 3.53 -0.09
N PRO A 143 -21.83 3.16 -0.46
CA PRO A 143 -21.02 3.94 -1.40
C PRO A 143 -21.58 3.86 -2.82
N ALA A 144 -21.18 4.81 -3.68
CA ALA A 144 -21.57 4.82 -5.09
C ALA A 144 -20.84 3.76 -5.96
N VAL A 145 -19.83 3.08 -5.41
CA VAL A 145 -18.94 2.16 -6.14
C VAL A 145 -18.73 0.88 -5.35
N ASP A 146 -18.38 -0.20 -6.07
CA ASP A 146 -17.98 -1.46 -5.45
C ASP A 146 -16.65 -1.34 -4.70
N SER A 147 -16.53 -2.13 -3.64
CA SER A 147 -15.29 -2.34 -2.92
C SER A 147 -14.72 -3.73 -3.18
N ALA A 148 -13.45 -3.93 -2.82
CA ALA A 148 -12.78 -5.22 -2.85
C ALA A 148 -11.82 -5.34 -1.67
N VAL A 149 -11.69 -6.56 -1.15
CA VAL A 149 -10.64 -6.94 -0.20
C VAL A 149 -9.39 -7.29 -0.99
N LEU A 150 -8.41 -6.42 -0.94
CA LEU A 150 -7.07 -6.61 -1.49
C LEU A 150 -6.16 -7.22 -0.41
N GLN A 151 -5.55 -8.36 -0.73
CA GLN A 151 -4.49 -8.95 0.07
C GLN A 151 -3.15 -8.71 -0.62
N ILE A 152 -2.16 -8.23 0.14
CA ILE A 152 -0.77 -8.13 -0.29
C ILE A 152 0.04 -9.02 0.64
N ASP A 153 0.58 -10.11 0.12
CA ASP A 153 1.59 -10.90 0.85
C ASP A 153 2.95 -10.30 0.56
N CYS A 154 3.63 -9.80 1.60
CA CYS A 154 4.91 -9.14 1.45
C CYS A 154 6.04 -10.16 1.32
N PHE A 155 7.09 -9.78 0.62
CA PHE A 155 8.33 -10.53 0.59
C PHE A 155 9.07 -10.41 1.92
N ASP A 156 9.93 -11.38 2.24
CA ASP A 156 10.79 -11.31 3.44
C ASP A 156 11.68 -10.05 3.45
N ALA A 157 12.05 -9.58 2.26
CA ALA A 157 12.69 -8.29 2.03
C ALA A 157 12.20 -7.70 0.68
N PRO A 158 12.20 -6.36 0.51
CA PRO A 158 11.87 -5.74 -0.76
C PRO A 158 12.77 -6.23 -1.89
N LEU A 159 12.30 -6.17 -3.14
CA LEU A 159 13.03 -6.66 -4.31
C LEU A 159 14.31 -5.86 -4.62
N ALA A 160 14.51 -4.71 -3.96
CA ALA A 160 15.71 -3.90 -4.09
C ALA A 160 16.03 -3.16 -2.78
N GLY A 161 17.28 -2.73 -2.62
CA GLY A 161 17.69 -1.89 -1.49
C GLY A 161 17.05 -0.50 -1.52
N ARG A 162 17.04 0.18 -0.37
CA ARG A 162 16.39 1.48 -0.18
C ARG A 162 16.79 2.54 -1.23
N GLU A 163 18.08 2.71 -1.49
CA GLU A 163 18.59 3.66 -2.50
C GLU A 163 18.03 3.36 -3.89
N THR A 164 18.00 2.09 -4.29
CA THR A 164 17.43 1.67 -5.58
C THR A 164 15.93 1.92 -5.63
N ILE A 165 15.19 1.65 -4.56
CA ILE A 165 13.75 1.90 -4.48
C ILE A 165 13.47 3.41 -4.61
N GLU A 166 14.21 4.25 -3.90
CA GLU A 166 14.09 5.72 -4.00
C GLU A 166 14.32 6.20 -5.44
N GLU A 167 15.32 5.65 -6.13
CA GLU A 167 15.58 5.94 -7.54
C GLU A 167 14.48 5.42 -8.48
N VAL A 168 13.93 4.23 -8.24
CA VAL A 168 12.73 3.75 -8.97
C VAL A 168 11.61 4.77 -8.83
N PHE A 169 11.30 5.25 -7.61
CA PHE A 169 10.25 6.25 -7.42
C PHE A 169 10.52 7.57 -8.12
N ARG A 170 11.77 8.03 -8.17
CA ARG A 170 12.16 9.20 -8.95
C ARG A 170 11.82 9.00 -10.43
N MET A 171 12.29 7.89 -11.02
CA MET A 171 12.09 7.62 -12.44
C MET A 171 10.62 7.34 -12.79
N VAL A 172 9.87 6.65 -11.92
CA VAL A 172 8.43 6.40 -12.11
C VAL A 172 7.67 7.74 -12.09
N LYS A 173 7.99 8.67 -11.19
CA LYS A 173 7.37 10.01 -11.21
C LYS A 173 7.62 10.75 -12.53
N ILE A 174 8.84 10.65 -13.07
CA ILE A 174 9.19 11.24 -14.38
C ILE A 174 8.40 10.54 -15.49
N GLY A 175 8.45 9.21 -15.56
CA GLY A 175 7.81 8.41 -16.59
C GLY A 175 6.30 8.61 -16.64
N PHE A 176 5.63 8.62 -15.49
CA PHE A 176 4.19 8.82 -15.42
C PHE A 176 3.76 10.30 -15.38
N GLY A 177 4.71 11.25 -15.40
CA GLY A 177 4.43 12.69 -15.35
C GLY A 177 3.65 13.20 -16.56
N GLN A 178 3.75 12.52 -17.72
CA GLN A 178 2.95 12.84 -18.89
C GLN A 178 2.09 11.64 -19.32
N LYS A 179 0.76 11.77 -19.18
CA LYS A 179 -0.19 10.69 -19.50
C LYS A 179 -0.01 10.21 -20.94
N ARG A 180 0.10 8.89 -21.13
CA ARG A 180 0.14 8.18 -22.42
C ARG A 180 1.36 8.49 -23.30
N LYS A 181 2.41 9.12 -22.77
CA LYS A 181 3.65 9.39 -23.51
C LYS A 181 4.61 8.20 -23.43
N MET A 182 5.38 8.01 -24.51
CA MET A 182 6.47 7.04 -24.60
C MET A 182 7.67 7.49 -23.76
N LEU A 183 8.53 6.55 -23.38
CA LEU A 183 9.74 6.79 -22.59
C LEU A 183 10.64 7.85 -23.20
N ARG A 184 10.87 7.84 -24.53
CA ARG A 184 11.64 8.89 -25.23
C ARG A 184 11.13 10.32 -25.00
N ASN A 185 9.83 10.49 -24.74
CA ASN A 185 9.25 11.81 -24.50
C ASN A 185 9.33 12.21 -23.02
N THR A 186 9.27 11.24 -22.11
CA THR A 186 9.29 11.50 -20.66
C THR A 186 10.71 11.52 -20.11
N PHE A 187 11.58 10.64 -20.61
CA PHE A 187 12.99 10.53 -20.25
C PHE A 187 13.90 11.32 -21.19
N GLY A 188 13.43 11.75 -22.37
CA GLY A 188 14.23 12.55 -23.31
C GLY A 188 14.89 13.79 -22.70
N PRO A 189 14.24 14.53 -21.78
CA PRO A 189 14.89 15.64 -21.06
C PRO A 189 16.02 15.23 -20.09
N PHE A 190 16.24 13.93 -19.89
CA PHE A 190 17.19 13.34 -18.95
C PHE A 190 18.13 12.40 -19.72
N PRO A 191 19.22 12.92 -20.31
CA PRO A 191 20.16 12.13 -21.11
C PRO A 191 20.66 10.87 -20.39
N GLU A 192 20.87 10.96 -19.08
CA GLU A 192 21.31 9.84 -18.25
C GLU A 192 20.27 8.70 -18.20
N LEU A 193 18.98 9.01 -18.27
CA LEU A 193 17.93 7.97 -18.31
C LEU A 193 17.82 7.34 -19.70
N MET A 194 18.06 8.11 -20.75
CA MET A 194 18.11 7.58 -22.13
C MET A 194 19.30 6.63 -22.33
N GLU A 195 20.47 6.97 -21.80
CA GLU A 195 21.63 6.08 -21.79
C GLU A 195 21.35 4.77 -21.06
N ARG A 196 20.69 4.84 -19.90
CA ARG A 196 20.28 3.64 -19.15
C ARG A 196 19.33 2.75 -19.94
N LEU A 197 18.31 3.32 -20.59
CA LEU A 197 17.42 2.57 -21.48
C LEU A 197 18.19 1.85 -22.58
N SER A 198 19.09 2.56 -23.26
CA SER A 198 19.93 2.01 -24.33
C SER A 198 20.82 0.88 -23.83
N SER A 199 21.50 1.07 -22.68
CA SER A 199 22.40 0.07 -22.11
C SER A 199 21.70 -1.23 -21.68
N LEU A 200 20.40 -1.16 -21.35
CA LEU A 200 19.57 -2.32 -20.99
C LEU A 200 18.79 -2.88 -22.20
N GLY A 201 18.93 -2.29 -23.39
CA GLY A 201 18.17 -2.70 -24.57
C GLY A 201 16.67 -2.45 -24.46
N ILE A 202 16.23 -1.52 -23.61
CA ILE A 202 14.83 -1.17 -23.45
C ILE A 202 14.41 -0.20 -24.57
N ASP A 203 13.43 -0.58 -25.38
CA ASP A 203 12.91 0.27 -26.45
C ASP A 203 12.31 1.58 -25.89
N GLU A 204 12.92 2.71 -26.26
CA GLU A 204 12.49 4.06 -25.88
C GLU A 204 11.08 4.44 -26.38
N LYS A 205 10.53 3.70 -27.35
CA LYS A 205 9.16 3.87 -27.84
C LYS A 205 8.13 3.18 -26.95
N ARG A 206 8.55 2.34 -26.00
CA ARG A 206 7.66 1.77 -24.98
C ARG A 206 7.08 2.86 -24.10
N ARG A 207 5.93 2.57 -23.50
CA ARG A 207 5.34 3.44 -22.47
C ARG A 207 5.76 2.97 -21.07
N PRO A 208 5.86 3.87 -20.09
CA PRO A 208 6.27 3.55 -18.72
C PRO A 208 5.51 2.36 -18.10
N GLN A 209 4.19 2.25 -18.32
CA GLN A 209 3.37 1.16 -17.79
C GLN A 209 3.75 -0.24 -18.28
N THR A 210 4.44 -0.32 -19.43
CA THR A 210 4.82 -1.61 -20.04
C THR A 210 6.09 -2.18 -19.46
N LEU A 211 6.84 -1.42 -18.64
CA LEU A 211 8.06 -1.89 -17.99
C LEU A 211 7.71 -2.80 -16.83
N SER A 212 8.38 -3.95 -16.77
CA SER A 212 8.34 -4.87 -15.63
C SER A 212 8.98 -4.25 -14.39
N ILE A 213 8.71 -4.82 -13.21
CA ILE A 213 9.31 -4.35 -11.95
C ILE A 213 10.83 -4.54 -11.99
N GLU A 214 11.28 -5.63 -12.59
CA GLU A 214 12.68 -5.99 -12.79
C GLU A 214 13.38 -4.98 -13.71
N GLU A 215 12.74 -4.54 -14.80
CA GLU A 215 13.26 -3.48 -15.67
C GLU A 215 13.37 -2.14 -14.94
N TRP A 216 12.37 -1.77 -14.13
CA TRP A 216 12.44 -0.57 -13.28
C TRP A 216 13.61 -0.63 -12.29
N ILE A 217 13.81 -1.77 -11.64
CA ILE A 217 14.93 -1.99 -10.72
C ILE A 217 16.26 -1.94 -11.47
N ALA A 218 16.36 -2.55 -12.66
CA ALA A 218 17.57 -2.55 -13.47
C ALA A 218 17.96 -1.11 -13.89
N LEU A 219 16.98 -0.31 -14.35
CA LEU A 219 17.18 1.10 -14.66
C LEU A 219 17.69 1.90 -13.45
N ALA A 220 17.22 1.57 -12.25
CA ALA A 220 17.59 2.29 -11.03
C ALA A 220 19.00 1.91 -10.53
N LYS A 221 19.46 0.68 -10.82
CA LYS A 221 20.78 0.20 -10.40
C LYS A 221 21.93 0.79 -11.22
N LEU A 222 21.67 1.16 -12.47
CA LEU A 222 22.67 1.84 -13.29
C LEU A 222 22.93 3.23 -12.71
N LYS A 223 24.10 3.43 -12.11
CA LYS A 223 24.45 4.73 -11.52
C LYS A 223 24.62 5.77 -12.61
N ARG A 224 24.44 7.05 -12.24
CA ARG A 224 24.91 8.17 -13.06
C ARG A 224 26.41 7.97 -13.26
N ASN A 225 26.86 7.88 -14.51
CA ASN A 225 28.25 8.20 -14.79
C ASN A 225 28.41 9.68 -14.37
N ALA A 226 29.27 9.92 -13.38
CA ALA A 226 29.52 11.24 -12.82
C ALA A 226 30.28 12.11 -13.81
#